data_AF-A0A3N0WP67-F1
#
_entry.id   AF-A0A3N0WP67-F1
#
_cell.length_a   1.000
_cell.length_b   1.000
_cell.length_c   1.000
_cell.angle_alpha   90.00
_cell.angle_beta   90.00
_cell.angle_gamma   90.00
#
_symmetry.space_group_name_H-M   'P 1'
#
loop_
_entity.id
_entity.type
_entity.pdbx_description
1 polymer ?
#
loop_
_entity_poly.entity_id
_entity_poly.type
_entity_poly.pdbx_seq_one_letter_code
_entity_poly.pdbx_strand_id
1 'polypeptide(L)'
;MKKLLLTVFFTGIFSLSYAQSDYYNDYRRSITDINWQTVVADLLLSTTQANQINALNDRYRDYNTWNRVYVVDPGRWREDRYSELERILGREKYIAFKKRYYKGQNPVIVYGRSKNDYKKYHKQQDKHYKEQRKYYKKQNKDRHRDWH
;
A
#
# COMPACT_ATOMS: atom_id res chain seq x y z
N MET A 1 -13.00 -46.05 8.14
CA MET A 1 -12.61 -45.05 9.15
C MET A 1 -11.72 -44.00 8.49
N LYS A 2 -12.00 -42.74 8.82
CA LYS A 2 -11.45 -41.50 8.25
C LYS A 2 -9.96 -41.34 8.57
N LYS A 3 -9.16 -40.92 7.58
CA LYS A 3 -8.07 -39.93 7.78
C LYS A 3 -8.01 -39.02 6.56
N LEU A 4 -8.76 -37.92 6.63
CA LEU A 4 -8.61 -36.75 5.76
C LEU A 4 -7.20 -36.18 5.99
N LEU A 5 -6.31 -36.34 5.02
CA LEU A 5 -5.10 -35.51 4.97
C LEU A 5 -5.50 -34.17 4.37
N LEU A 6 -5.88 -33.25 5.27
CA LEU A 6 -5.97 -31.82 5.04
C LEU A 6 -4.58 -31.32 4.63
N THR A 7 -4.28 -31.37 3.32
CA THR A 7 -3.18 -30.61 2.73
C THR A 7 -3.61 -29.14 2.66
N VAL A 8 -3.67 -28.50 3.82
CA VAL A 8 -3.65 -27.06 3.94
C VAL A 8 -2.25 -26.62 3.53
N PHE A 9 -2.07 -26.32 2.24
CA PHE A 9 -0.96 -25.46 1.85
C PHE A 9 -1.19 -24.12 2.56
N PHE A 10 -0.42 -23.91 3.62
CA PHE A 10 -0.25 -22.66 4.34
C PHE A 10 0.31 -21.57 3.40
N THR A 11 -0.46 -21.10 2.43
CA THR A 11 -0.20 -19.86 1.69
C THR A 11 -1.03 -18.77 2.33
N GLY A 12 -0.51 -18.21 3.41
CA GLY A 12 -1.26 -17.44 4.41
C GLY A 12 -1.19 -18.24 5.69
N ILE A 13 -0.57 -17.81 6.78
CA ILE A 13 -0.72 -16.52 7.44
C ILE A 13 0.62 -16.24 8.15
N PHE A 14 1.54 -15.54 7.50
CA PHE A 14 2.38 -14.60 8.24
C PHE A 14 1.89 -13.21 7.86
N SER A 15 0.63 -12.92 8.17
CA SER A 15 0.24 -11.56 8.52
C SER A 15 0.97 -11.24 9.82
N LEU A 16 2.27 -10.94 9.71
CA LEU A 16 2.94 -10.16 10.74
C LEU A 16 2.24 -8.81 10.70
N SER A 17 1.18 -8.69 11.50
CA SER A 17 0.46 -7.47 11.84
C SER A 17 1.35 -6.50 12.63
N TYR A 18 2.68 -6.61 12.51
CA TYR A 18 3.64 -5.78 13.20
C TYR A 18 3.83 -4.51 12.39
N ALA A 19 2.96 -3.54 12.65
CA ALA A 19 3.04 -2.17 12.15
C ALA A 19 3.05 -2.09 10.62
N GLN A 20 1.89 -2.28 10.02
CA GLN A 20 1.59 -1.83 8.66
C GLN A 20 2.20 -0.41 8.51
N SER A 21 3.22 -0.25 7.65
CA SER A 21 4.05 0.96 7.59
C SER A 21 3.20 2.22 7.65
N ASP A 22 3.58 3.21 8.46
CA ASP A 22 2.88 4.51 8.50
C ASP A 22 2.68 5.07 7.08
N TYR A 23 3.63 4.83 6.17
CA TYR A 23 3.54 5.19 4.76
C TYR A 23 2.50 4.38 3.98
N TYR A 24 2.39 3.08 4.22
CA TYR A 24 1.37 2.26 3.57
C TYR A 24 -0.03 2.58 4.08
N ASN A 25 -0.16 2.85 5.38
CA ASN A 25 -1.43 3.25 5.98
C ASN A 25 -1.91 4.57 5.37
N ASP A 26 -1.01 5.54 5.18
CA ASP A 26 -1.33 6.78 4.51
C ASP A 26 -1.70 6.57 3.04
N TYR A 27 -0.98 5.71 2.32
CA TYR A 27 -1.35 5.32 0.96
C TYR A 27 -2.79 4.75 0.93
N ARG A 28 -3.14 3.88 1.87
CA ARG A 28 -4.51 3.33 1.97
C ARG A 28 -5.54 4.39 2.32
N ARG A 29 -5.25 5.28 3.27
CA ARG A 29 -6.13 6.41 3.62
C ARG A 29 -6.37 7.36 2.44
N SER A 30 -5.34 7.61 1.62
CA SER A 30 -5.46 8.41 0.40
C SER A 30 -6.44 7.81 -0.64
N ILE A 31 -6.86 6.56 -0.43
CA ILE A 31 -7.88 5.87 -1.22
C ILE A 31 -9.18 5.79 -0.42
N THR A 32 -9.15 5.28 0.81
CA THR A 32 -10.37 4.94 1.58
C THR A 32 -11.12 6.15 2.11
N ASP A 33 -10.43 7.28 2.34
CA ASP A 33 -11.04 8.47 2.92
C ASP A 33 -11.74 9.33 1.86
N ILE A 34 -11.69 8.91 0.60
CA ILE A 34 -12.28 9.58 -0.56
C ILE A 34 -13.51 8.81 -1.02
N ASN A 35 -14.65 9.48 -1.10
CA ASN A 35 -15.83 8.95 -1.76
C ASN A 35 -15.68 9.07 -3.29
N TRP A 36 -15.17 8.03 -3.94
CA TRP A 36 -14.88 8.03 -5.37
C TRP A 36 -16.13 8.08 -6.25
N GLN A 37 -17.26 7.55 -5.78
CA GLN A 37 -18.55 7.67 -6.48
C GLN A 37 -18.97 9.13 -6.57
N THR A 38 -18.84 9.88 -5.47
CA THR A 38 -19.07 11.32 -5.46
C THR A 38 -18.08 12.08 -6.34
N VAL A 39 -16.80 11.71 -6.34
CA VAL A 39 -15.80 12.31 -7.24
C VAL A 39 -16.21 12.14 -8.71
N VAL A 40 -16.64 10.93 -9.10
CA VAL A 40 -17.09 10.64 -10.46
C VAL A 40 -18.31 11.47 -10.83
N ALA A 41 -19.31 11.54 -9.95
CA ALA A 41 -20.55 12.27 -10.19
C ALA A 41 -20.33 13.79 -10.24
N ASP A 42 -19.71 14.37 -9.19
CA ASP A 42 -19.57 15.83 -9.04
C ASP A 42 -18.66 16.44 -10.11
N LEU A 43 -17.62 15.71 -10.52
CA LEU A 43 -16.67 16.18 -11.53
C LEU A 43 -17.05 15.75 -12.94
N LEU A 44 -18.23 15.14 -13.11
CA LEU A 44 -18.76 14.65 -14.39
C LEU A 44 -17.67 13.86 -15.14
N LEU A 45 -17.10 12.84 -14.48
CA LEU A 45 -16.02 12.04 -15.07
C LEU A 45 -16.59 11.09 -16.11
N SER A 46 -15.87 10.94 -17.23
CA SER A 46 -16.22 9.91 -18.21
C SER A 46 -16.02 8.52 -17.63
N THR A 47 -16.68 7.52 -18.21
CA THR A 47 -16.47 6.11 -17.84
C THR A 47 -15.00 5.70 -17.91
N THR A 48 -14.26 6.22 -18.91
CA THR A 48 -12.82 5.99 -19.04
C THR A 48 -12.05 6.56 -17.85
N GLN A 49 -12.32 7.80 -17.45
CA GLN A 49 -11.67 8.42 -16.29
C GLN A 49 -11.99 7.67 -14.99
N ALA A 50 -13.25 7.27 -14.79
CA ALA A 50 -13.67 6.48 -13.63
C ALA A 50 -12.93 5.13 -13.56
N ASN A 51 -12.82 4.43 -14.69
CA ASN A 51 -12.09 3.16 -14.76
C ASN A 51 -10.58 3.33 -14.48
N GLN A 52 -9.97 4.41 -14.97
CA GLN A 52 -8.57 4.73 -14.68
C GLN A 52 -8.34 5.02 -13.19
N ILE A 53 -9.27 5.73 -12.54
CA ILE A 53 -9.22 5.97 -11.09
C ILE A 53 -9.35 4.66 -10.32
N ASN A 54 -10.27 3.78 -10.71
CA ASN A 54 -10.42 2.46 -10.08
C ASN A 54 -9.14 1.64 -10.20
N ALA A 55 -8.53 1.60 -11.39
CA ALA A 55 -7.25 0.94 -11.60
C ALA A 55 -6.10 1.55 -10.77
N LEU A 56 -6.08 2.88 -10.62
CA LEU A 56 -5.11 3.57 -9.76
C LEU A 56 -5.30 3.22 -8.28
N ASN A 57 -6.54 3.15 -7.80
CA ASN A 57 -6.89 2.80 -6.42
C ASN A 57 -6.60 1.34 -6.09
N ASP A 58 -6.72 0.45 -7.07
CA ASP A 58 -6.46 -0.98 -6.92
C ASP A 58 -5.00 -1.39 -7.15
N ARG A 59 -4.12 -0.44 -7.52
CA ARG A 59 -2.74 -0.74 -7.94
C ARG A 59 -1.93 -1.54 -6.92
N TYR A 60 -2.08 -1.23 -5.63
CA TYR A 60 -1.36 -1.92 -4.54
C TYR A 60 -2.30 -2.29 -3.38
N ARG A 61 -3.07 -3.36 -3.58
CA ARG A 61 -4.09 -3.82 -2.62
C ARG A 61 -3.54 -4.34 -1.29
N ASP A 62 -2.25 -4.68 -1.22
CA ASP A 62 -1.59 -5.22 -0.03
C ASP A 62 -0.21 -4.58 0.20
N TYR A 63 0.32 -4.75 1.41
CA TYR A 63 1.59 -4.16 1.79
C TYR A 63 2.77 -4.71 0.98
N ASN A 64 2.77 -5.99 0.62
CA ASN A 64 3.90 -6.60 -0.08
C ASN A 64 4.03 -6.06 -1.51
N THR A 65 2.91 -5.91 -2.22
CA THR A 65 2.90 -5.33 -3.57
C THR A 65 3.32 -3.86 -3.57
N TRP A 66 2.86 -3.08 -2.59
CA TRP A 66 3.28 -1.69 -2.40
C TRP A 66 4.77 -1.60 -2.03
N ASN A 67 5.22 -2.39 -1.04
CA ASN A 67 6.58 -2.33 -0.52
C ASN A 67 7.59 -2.71 -1.60
N ARG A 68 7.30 -3.69 -2.46
CA ARG A 68 8.18 -4.04 -3.58
C ARG A 68 8.55 -2.84 -4.46
N VAL A 69 7.65 -1.86 -4.60
CA VAL A 69 7.88 -0.67 -5.43
C VAL A 69 8.52 0.47 -4.65
N TYR A 70 8.12 0.64 -3.38
CA TYR A 70 8.47 1.81 -2.56
C TYR A 70 9.44 1.53 -1.41
N VAL A 71 10.02 0.33 -1.33
CA VAL A 71 10.96 -0.07 -0.25
C VAL A 71 12.14 0.90 -0.10
N VAL A 72 12.66 1.42 -1.22
CA VAL A 72 13.82 2.32 -1.27
C VAL A 72 13.45 3.74 -0.88
N ASP A 73 12.33 4.24 -1.44
CA ASP A 73 11.77 5.55 -1.10
C ASP A 73 10.28 5.39 -0.79
N PRO A 74 9.92 5.18 0.49
CA PRO A 74 8.54 4.98 0.89
C PRO A 74 7.71 6.25 0.78
N GLY A 75 8.30 7.42 0.49
CA GLY A 75 7.55 8.66 0.31
C GLY A 75 7.08 8.91 -1.12
N ARG A 76 7.76 8.31 -2.10
CA ARG A 76 7.52 8.54 -3.54
C ARG A 76 6.08 8.23 -3.97
N TRP A 77 5.37 7.33 -3.29
CA TRP A 77 3.99 6.99 -3.65
C TRP A 77 3.07 8.20 -3.71
N ARG A 78 3.33 9.25 -2.92
CA ARG A 78 2.52 10.47 -2.91
C ARG A 78 2.59 11.15 -4.27
N GLU A 79 3.80 11.37 -4.75
CA GLU A 79 4.05 12.01 -6.05
C GLU A 79 3.47 11.16 -7.17
N ASP A 80 3.79 9.85 -7.20
CA ASP A 80 3.30 8.93 -8.22
C ASP A 80 1.76 8.91 -8.28
N ARG A 81 1.10 8.84 -7.13
CA ARG A 81 -0.37 8.76 -7.05
C ARG A 81 -1.02 10.07 -7.47
N TYR A 82 -0.53 11.19 -6.97
CA TYR A 82 -1.19 12.49 -7.19
C TYR A 82 -0.88 13.09 -8.55
N SER A 83 0.30 12.81 -9.12
CA SER A 83 0.60 13.10 -10.52
C SER A 83 -0.31 12.31 -11.47
N GLU A 84 -0.49 11.00 -11.21
CA GLU A 84 -1.35 10.17 -12.03
C GLU A 84 -2.84 10.55 -11.88
N LEU A 85 -3.27 10.93 -10.68
CA LEU A 85 -4.63 11.42 -10.45
C LEU A 85 -4.88 12.75 -11.18
N GLU A 86 -3.92 13.68 -11.16
CA GLU A 86 -4.00 14.92 -11.93
C GLU A 86 -4.04 14.65 -13.44
N ARG A 87 -3.26 13.68 -13.93
CA ARG A 87 -3.28 13.26 -15.34
C ARG A 87 -4.65 12.71 -15.76
N ILE A 88 -5.30 11.89 -14.92
CA ILE A 88 -6.61 11.31 -15.22
C ILE A 88 -7.72 12.37 -15.17
N LEU A 89 -7.71 13.22 -14.15
CA LEU A 89 -8.77 14.22 -13.94
C LEU A 89 -8.62 15.44 -14.86
N GLY A 90 -7.38 15.80 -15.22
CA GLY A 90 -7.06 17.09 -15.77
C GLY A 90 -6.99 18.18 -14.70
N ARG A 91 -6.33 19.29 -15.02
CA ARG A 91 -5.96 20.36 -14.07
C ARG A 91 -7.14 20.94 -13.30
N GLU A 92 -8.21 21.31 -14.00
CA GLU A 92 -9.37 21.99 -13.38
C GLU A 92 -10.13 21.07 -12.40
N LYS A 93 -10.44 19.85 -12.84
CA LYS A 93 -11.12 18.85 -12.01
C LYS A 93 -10.23 18.41 -10.84
N TYR A 94 -8.91 18.35 -11.03
CA TYR A 94 -7.97 18.07 -9.95
C TYR A 94 -7.91 19.19 -8.89
N ILE A 95 -8.01 20.46 -9.29
CA ILE A 95 -8.13 21.58 -8.34
C ILE A 95 -9.43 21.46 -7.52
N ALA A 96 -10.56 21.17 -8.17
CA ALA A 96 -11.84 20.96 -7.50
C ALA A 96 -11.78 19.78 -6.51
N PHE A 97 -11.17 18.67 -6.92
CA PHE A 97 -10.90 17.51 -6.06
C PHE A 97 -10.09 17.90 -4.81
N LYS A 98 -8.97 18.61 -4.98
CA LYS A 98 -8.14 19.08 -3.84
C LYS A 98 -8.91 20.01 -2.92
N LYS A 99 -9.74 20.92 -3.46
CA LYS A 99 -10.57 21.81 -2.66
C LYS A 99 -11.52 21.04 -1.76
N ARG A 100 -12.17 19.99 -2.28
CA ARG A 100 -13.15 19.18 -1.54
C ARG A 100 -12.51 18.29 -0.48
N TYR A 101 -11.46 17.54 -0.82
CA TYR A 101 -10.93 16.49 0.06
C TYR A 101 -9.70 16.91 0.87
N TYR A 102 -8.98 17.95 0.42
CA TYR A 102 -7.74 18.40 1.05
C TYR A 102 -7.77 19.89 1.42
N LYS A 103 -8.97 20.50 1.46
CA LYS A 103 -9.14 21.93 1.77
C LYS A 103 -8.28 22.85 0.87
N GLY A 104 -8.02 22.41 -0.36
CA GLY A 104 -7.19 23.11 -1.35
C GLY A 104 -5.68 22.87 -1.20
N GLN A 105 -5.23 22.16 -0.16
CA GLN A 105 -3.82 21.85 0.04
C GLN A 105 -3.32 20.81 -0.96
N ASN A 106 -2.00 20.83 -1.23
CA ASN A 106 -1.36 19.78 -2.01
C ASN A 106 -1.30 18.49 -1.18
N PRO A 107 -1.95 17.40 -1.61
CA PRO A 107 -1.98 16.18 -0.83
C PRO A 107 -0.60 15.50 -0.67
N VAL A 108 0.37 15.81 -1.55
CA VAL A 108 1.78 15.41 -1.35
C VAL A 108 2.33 15.99 -0.04
N ILE A 109 1.94 17.22 0.30
CA ILE A 109 2.32 17.87 1.56
C ILE A 109 1.49 17.33 2.73
N VAL A 110 0.19 17.09 2.54
CA VAL A 110 -0.70 16.55 3.59
C VAL A 110 -0.19 15.23 4.14
N TYR A 111 0.30 14.35 3.25
CA TYR A 111 0.91 13.08 3.64
C TYR A 111 2.43 13.15 3.78
N GLY A 112 3.00 14.35 3.80
CA GLY A 112 4.42 14.59 4.02
C GLY A 112 4.87 14.00 5.36
N ARG A 113 6.08 13.43 5.38
CA ARG A 113 6.65 12.78 6.57
C ARG A 113 7.99 13.41 6.93
N SER A 114 8.29 13.47 8.22
CA SER A 114 9.53 14.06 8.74
C SER A 114 10.72 13.11 8.58
N LYS A 115 11.94 13.63 8.73
CA LYS A 115 13.16 12.82 8.76
C LYS A 115 13.12 11.73 9.85
N ASN A 116 12.44 11.99 10.95
CA ASN A 116 12.30 11.03 12.04
C ASN A 116 11.38 9.86 11.66
N ASP A 117 10.32 10.13 10.90
CA ASP A 117 9.42 9.09 10.37
C ASP A 117 10.16 8.16 9.39
N TYR A 118 10.99 8.72 8.51
CA TYR A 118 11.84 7.92 7.61
C TYR A 118 12.79 6.99 8.38
N LYS A 119 13.47 7.51 9.40
CA LYS A 119 14.34 6.69 10.27
C LYS A 119 13.56 5.57 10.98
N LYS A 120 12.36 5.89 11.48
CA LYS A 120 11.47 4.92 12.13
C LYS A 120 11.08 3.81 11.16
N TYR A 121 10.71 4.16 9.93
CA TYR A 121 10.38 3.20 8.87
C TYR A 121 11.53 2.25 8.57
N HIS A 122 12.74 2.76 8.29
CA HIS A 122 13.89 1.89 7.99
C HIS A 122 14.23 0.96 9.16
N LYS A 123 14.12 1.45 10.39
CA LYS A 123 14.33 0.59 11.58
C LYS A 123 13.30 -0.53 11.68
N GLN A 124 12.03 -0.27 11.34
CA GLN A 124 10.97 -1.29 11.31
C GLN A 124 11.21 -2.30 10.18
N GLN A 125 11.57 -1.80 9.00
CA GLN A 125 11.90 -2.58 7.82
C GLN A 125 13.08 -3.54 8.08
N ASP A 126 14.17 -3.04 8.69
CA ASP A 126 15.33 -3.85 9.05
C ASP A 126 14.98 -4.98 10.03
N LYS A 127 14.16 -4.68 11.04
CA LYS A 127 13.69 -5.69 11.99
C LYS A 127 12.89 -6.77 11.27
N HIS A 128 11.96 -6.37 10.41
CA HIS A 128 11.14 -7.28 9.63
C HIS A 128 11.99 -8.21 8.75
N TYR A 129 12.94 -7.67 7.97
CA TYR A 129 13.80 -8.51 7.13
C TYR A 129 14.72 -9.43 7.95
N LYS A 130 15.18 -9.00 9.13
CA LYS A 130 15.95 -9.87 10.05
C LYS A 130 15.11 -11.01 10.60
N GLU A 131 13.87 -10.75 10.99
CA GLU A 131 12.93 -11.77 11.49
C GLU A 131 12.59 -12.79 10.40
N GLN A 132 12.26 -12.32 9.19
CA GLN A 132 12.03 -13.21 8.05
C GLN A 132 13.23 -14.11 7.77
N ARG A 133 14.46 -13.54 7.75
CA ARG A 133 15.69 -14.33 7.56
C ARG A 133 15.87 -15.41 8.63
N LYS A 134 15.56 -15.11 9.90
CA LYS A 134 15.62 -16.11 11.00
C LYS A 134 14.61 -17.23 10.78
N TYR A 135 13.38 -16.88 10.42
CA TYR A 135 12.32 -17.84 10.12
C TYR A 135 12.72 -18.79 8.98
N TYR A 136 13.18 -18.25 7.85
CA TYR A 136 13.63 -19.06 6.70
C TYR A 136 14.79 -19.99 7.06
N LYS A 137 15.78 -19.51 7.84
CA LYS A 137 16.89 -20.35 8.31
C LYS A 137 16.41 -21.50 9.20
N LYS A 138 15.46 -21.24 10.11
CA LYS A 138 14.87 -22.26 10.98
C LYS A 138 14.13 -23.32 10.17
N GLN A 139 13.27 -22.90 9.26
CA GLN A 139 12.51 -23.82 8.40
C GLN A 139 13.41 -24.70 7.53
N ASN A 140 14.52 -24.18 7.01
CA ASN A 140 15.49 -24.98 6.26
C ASN A 140 16.26 -25.96 7.16
N LYS A 141 16.57 -25.57 8.40
CA LYS A 141 17.24 -26.44 9.37
C LYS A 141 16.35 -27.60 9.80
N ASP A 142 15.07 -27.35 10.04
CA ASP A 142 14.09 -28.37 10.42
C ASP A 142 13.86 -29.35 9.25
N ARG A 143 13.74 -28.83 8.01
CA ARG A 143 13.68 -29.67 6.80
C ARG A 143 14.89 -30.57 6.61
N HIS A 144 16.10 -30.17 7.01
CA HIS A 144 17.27 -31.03 6.91
C HIS A 144 17.34 -32.13 7.98
N ARG A 145 16.61 -31.99 9.09
CA ARG A 145 16.57 -33.02 10.16
C ARG A 145 15.56 -34.12 9.87
N ASP A 146 14.45 -33.80 9.21
CA ASP A 146 13.40 -34.79 8.89
C ASP A 146 13.80 -35.76 7.75
N TRP A 147 14.96 -35.57 7.13
CA TRP A 147 15.52 -36.43 6.07
C TRP A 147 16.60 -37.41 6.56
N HIS A 148 16.84 -37.49 7.87
CA HIS A 148 17.74 -38.46 8.53
C HIS A 148 16.98 -39.26 9.58
#